data_AF-A0A433JDK2-F1
#
_entry.id   AF-A0A433JDK2-F1
#
_cell.length_a   1.000
_cell.length_b   1.000
_cell.length_c   1.000
_cell.angle_alpha   90.00
_cell.angle_beta   90.00
_cell.angle_gamma   90.00
#
_symmetry.space_group_name_H-M   'P 1'
#
loop_
_entity.id
_entity.type
_entity.pdbx_description
1 polymer ?
#
loop_
_entity_poly.entity_id
_entity_poly.type
_entity_poly.pdbx_seq_one_letter_code
_entity_poly.pdbx_strand_id
1 'polypeptide(L)'
;MNTPEFWVLVSFVIFMALVWKKAGAAIGSVLDGRAEKIRAELDEAERLHKDAQALLNGYQRRQADALKEAEAVLSHAREEAARLRAQAGTDLESSLKRREAQAMERIAQAEAAAVTEVRNLTVDVAIGASRRILSGGLQAVQADRLIEQSIAELPKHLH
;
A
#
# COMPACT_ATOMS: atom_id res chain seq x y z
N MET A 1 46.18 -103.89 -25.38
CA MET A 1 45.68 -102.50 -25.46
C MET A 1 45.53 -101.95 -24.03
N ASN A 2 46.64 -101.60 -23.38
CA ASN A 2 46.67 -100.91 -22.08
C ASN A 2 48.06 -100.29 -21.88
N THR A 3 48.36 -99.24 -22.66
CA THR A 3 49.56 -98.43 -22.45
C THR A 3 49.21 -97.28 -21.49
N PRO A 4 50.07 -96.95 -20.50
CA PRO A 4 49.84 -95.86 -19.55
C PRO A 4 49.56 -94.50 -20.23
N GLU A 5 50.17 -94.28 -21.39
CA GLU A 5 50.01 -93.08 -22.20
C GLU A 5 48.57 -92.84 -22.66
N PHE A 6 47.79 -93.90 -22.92
CA PHE A 6 46.38 -93.77 -23.29
C PHE A 6 45.53 -93.23 -22.13
N TRP A 7 45.76 -93.72 -20.91
CA TRP A 7 45.06 -93.23 -19.72
C TRP A 7 45.47 -91.80 -19.35
N VAL A 8 46.73 -91.42 -19.58
CA VAL A 8 47.19 -90.03 -19.44
C VAL A 8 46.48 -89.11 -20.44
N LEU A 9 46.36 -89.52 -21.71
CA LEU A 9 45.62 -88.74 -22.71
C LEU A 9 44.13 -88.60 -22.34
N VAL A 10 43.47 -89.69 -21.93
CA VAL A 10 42.05 -89.68 -21.53
C VAL A 10 41.83 -88.75 -20.34
N SER A 11 42.66 -88.84 -19.29
CA SER A 11 42.57 -87.96 -18.12
C SER A 11 42.87 -86.50 -18.44
N PHE A 12 43.83 -86.21 -19.34
CA PHE A 12 44.12 -84.85 -19.81
C PHE A 12 42.93 -84.25 -20.57
N VAL A 13 42.30 -85.01 -21.48
CA VAL A 13 41.14 -84.54 -22.23
C VAL A 13 39.95 -84.27 -21.30
N ILE A 14 39.70 -85.18 -20.33
CA ILE A 14 38.64 -84.98 -19.34
C ILE A 14 38.92 -83.74 -18.48
N PHE A 15 40.16 -83.56 -18.02
CA PHE A 15 40.57 -82.39 -17.25
C PHE A 15 40.38 -81.09 -18.06
N MET A 16 40.83 -81.06 -19.31
CA MET A 16 40.72 -79.91 -20.19
C MET A 16 39.24 -79.54 -20.46
N ALA A 17 38.38 -80.54 -20.68
CA ALA A 17 36.95 -80.32 -20.88
C ALA A 17 36.28 -79.70 -19.63
N LEU A 18 36.65 -80.16 -18.43
CA LEU A 18 36.14 -79.61 -17.17
C LEU A 18 36.64 -78.18 -16.92
N VAL A 19 37.92 -77.91 -17.20
CA VAL A 19 38.53 -76.59 -17.04
C VAL A 19 37.94 -75.60 -18.03
N TRP A 20 37.77 -75.95 -19.30
CA TRP A 20 37.18 -75.06 -20.30
C TRP A 20 35.76 -74.65 -19.90
N LYS A 21 34.93 -75.61 -19.46
CA LYS A 21 33.56 -75.30 -19.02
C LYS A 21 33.54 -74.34 -17.83
N LYS A 22 34.39 -74.56 -16.81
CA LYS A 22 34.48 -73.69 -15.63
C LYS A 22 35.09 -72.32 -15.94
N ALA A 23 36.16 -72.28 -16.74
CA ALA A 23 36.83 -71.05 -17.12
C ALA A 23 35.91 -70.17 -18.00
N GLY A 24 35.21 -70.76 -18.97
CA GLY A 24 34.23 -70.05 -19.80
C GLY A 24 33.09 -69.47 -18.98
N ALA A 25 32.54 -70.25 -18.04
CA ALA A 25 31.48 -69.77 -17.15
C ALA A 25 31.96 -68.64 -16.22
N ALA A 26 33.16 -68.74 -15.66
CA ALA A 26 33.72 -67.70 -14.79
C ALA A 26 34.00 -66.39 -15.54
N ILE A 27 34.57 -66.47 -16.75
CA ILE A 27 34.84 -65.28 -17.58
C ILE A 27 33.53 -64.63 -18.03
N GLY A 28 32.55 -65.43 -18.46
CA GLY A 28 31.21 -64.94 -18.82
C GLY A 28 30.56 -64.19 -17.66
N SER A 29 30.54 -64.79 -16.46
CA SER A 29 29.96 -64.16 -15.27
C SER A 29 30.63 -62.83 -14.89
N VAL A 30 31.95 -62.70 -15.05
CA VAL A 30 32.66 -61.44 -14.78
C VAL A 30 32.32 -60.37 -15.82
N LEU A 31 32.23 -60.74 -17.10
CA LEU A 31 31.86 -59.83 -18.18
C LEU A 31 30.41 -59.37 -18.05
N ASP A 32 29.49 -60.29 -17.76
CA ASP A 32 28.08 -59.98 -17.51
C ASP A 32 27.92 -59.06 -16.30
N GLY A 33 28.64 -59.33 -15.20
CA GLY A 33 28.62 -58.45 -14.02
C GLY A 33 29.14 -57.04 -14.31
N ARG A 34 30.14 -56.89 -15.20
CA ARG A 34 30.60 -55.58 -15.66
C ARG A 34 29.58 -54.89 -16.56
N ALA A 35 28.96 -55.63 -17.48
CA ALA A 35 27.95 -55.10 -18.38
C ALA A 35 26.73 -54.57 -17.60
N GLU A 36 26.24 -55.34 -16.62
CA GLU A 36 25.14 -54.93 -15.75
C GLU A 36 25.51 -53.70 -14.91
N LYS A 37 26.74 -53.64 -14.38
CA LYS A 37 27.20 -52.47 -13.64
C LYS A 37 27.24 -51.21 -14.51
N ILE A 38 27.80 -51.30 -15.72
CA ILE A 38 27.85 -50.17 -16.67
C ILE A 38 26.43 -49.75 -17.05
N ARG A 39 25.53 -50.72 -17.29
CA ARG A 39 24.13 -50.44 -17.60
C ARG A 39 23.45 -49.69 -16.46
N ALA A 40 23.62 -50.14 -15.22
CA ALA A 40 23.08 -49.47 -14.04
C ALA A 40 23.63 -48.05 -13.87
N GLU A 41 24.93 -47.82 -14.09
CA GLU A 41 25.55 -46.50 -14.04
C GLU A 41 25.00 -45.57 -15.14
N LEU A 42 24.80 -46.08 -16.36
CA LEU A 42 24.21 -45.32 -17.47
C LEU A 42 22.74 -44.98 -17.21
N ASP A 43 21.95 -45.93 -16.73
CA ASP A 43 20.53 -45.72 -16.38
C ASP A 43 20.39 -44.68 -15.26
N GLU A 44 21.28 -44.72 -14.26
CA GLU A 44 21.32 -43.72 -13.19
C GLU A 44 21.72 -42.34 -13.70
N ALA A 45 22.73 -42.26 -14.58
CA ALA A 45 23.14 -41.00 -15.20
C ALA A 45 22.03 -40.39 -16.05
N GLU A 46 21.30 -41.21 -16.84
CA GLU A 46 20.17 -40.76 -17.63
C GLU A 46 19.03 -40.24 -16.74
N ARG A 47 18.73 -40.95 -15.65
CA ARG A 47 17.75 -40.51 -14.65
C ARG A 47 18.15 -39.17 -14.03
N LEU A 48 19.39 -39.04 -13.57
CA LEU A 48 19.88 -37.81 -12.96
C LEU A 48 19.83 -36.62 -13.94
N HIS A 49 20.17 -36.87 -15.21
CA HIS A 49 20.07 -35.86 -16.26
C HIS A 49 18.62 -35.43 -16.51
N LYS A 50 17.68 -36.37 -16.57
CA LYS A 50 16.24 -36.07 -16.70
C LYS A 50 15.74 -35.25 -15.51
N ASP A 51 16.12 -35.62 -14.30
CA ASP A 51 15.73 -34.91 -13.08
C ASP A 51 16.30 -33.49 -13.06
N ALA A 52 17.57 -33.32 -13.45
CA ALA A 52 18.20 -32.00 -13.58
C ALA A 52 17.50 -31.12 -14.63
N GLN A 53 17.14 -31.68 -15.79
CA GLN A 53 16.38 -30.97 -16.81
C GLN A 53 14.97 -30.59 -16.33
N ALA A 54 14.27 -31.50 -15.65
CA ALA A 54 12.97 -31.23 -15.07
C ALA A 54 13.03 -30.11 -14.03
N LEU A 55 14.06 -30.13 -13.17
CA LEU A 55 14.30 -29.12 -12.16
C LEU A 55 14.61 -27.76 -12.80
N LEU A 56 15.48 -27.71 -13.80
CA LEU A 56 15.81 -26.49 -14.54
C LEU A 56 14.57 -25.86 -15.17
N ASN A 57 13.77 -26.66 -15.87
CA ASN A 57 12.53 -26.20 -16.48
C ASN A 57 11.54 -25.69 -15.42
N GLY A 58 11.48 -26.36 -14.26
CA GLY A 58 10.70 -25.92 -13.10
C GLY A 58 11.14 -24.55 -12.58
N TYR A 59 12.45 -24.34 -12.42
CA TYR A 59 13.00 -23.05 -11.99
C TYR A 59 12.77 -21.94 -13.01
N GLN A 60 12.95 -22.20 -14.30
CA GLN A 60 12.71 -21.22 -15.35
C GLN A 60 11.24 -20.77 -15.38
N ARG A 61 10.29 -21.71 -15.23
CA ARG A 61 8.87 -21.38 -15.11
C ARG A 61 8.59 -20.53 -13.88
N ARG A 62 9.09 -20.94 -12.71
CA ARG A 62 8.94 -20.18 -11.46
C ARG A 62 9.53 -18.78 -11.56
N GLN A 63 10.67 -18.62 -12.22
CA GLN A 63 11.28 -17.32 -12.47
C GLN A 63 10.39 -16.45 -13.37
N ALA A 64 9.87 -17.00 -14.46
CA ALA A 64 8.98 -16.28 -15.36
C ALA A 64 7.66 -15.87 -14.67
N ASP A 65 7.10 -16.75 -13.84
CA ASP A 65 5.88 -16.47 -13.08
C ASP A 65 6.13 -15.40 -12.01
N ALA A 66 7.26 -15.47 -11.29
CA ALA A 66 7.65 -14.46 -10.31
C ALA A 66 7.87 -13.08 -10.95
N LEU A 67 8.44 -13.02 -12.16
CA LEU A 67 8.59 -11.76 -12.90
C LEU A 67 7.24 -11.17 -13.29
N LYS A 68 6.31 -12.00 -13.81
CA LYS A 68 4.94 -11.55 -14.12
C LYS A 68 4.19 -11.06 -12.89
N GLU A 69 4.33 -11.76 -11.76
CA GLU A 69 3.71 -11.36 -10.51
C GLU A 69 4.28 -10.04 -10.01
N ALA A 70 5.60 -9.85 -10.08
CA ALA A 70 6.24 -8.59 -9.74
C ALA A 70 5.76 -7.43 -10.63
N GLU A 71 5.63 -7.65 -11.94
CA GLU A 71 5.07 -6.67 -12.87
C GLU A 71 3.61 -6.34 -12.54
N ALA A 72 2.79 -7.34 -12.21
CA ALA A 72 1.41 -7.14 -11.80
C ALA A 72 1.31 -6.32 -10.50
N VAL A 73 2.15 -6.62 -9.51
CA VAL A 73 2.23 -5.86 -8.24
C VAL A 73 2.62 -4.41 -8.51
N LEU A 74 3.61 -4.17 -9.38
CA LEU A 74 4.03 -2.83 -9.79
C LEU A 74 2.93 -2.06 -10.50
N SER A 75 2.20 -2.70 -11.42
CA SER A 75 1.05 -2.08 -12.10
C SER A 75 -0.03 -1.70 -11.11
N HIS A 76 -0.43 -2.64 -10.25
CA HIS A 76 -1.46 -2.42 -9.25
C HIS A 76 -1.06 -1.29 -8.28
N ALA A 77 0.20 -1.26 -7.83
CA ALA A 77 0.70 -0.20 -6.95
C ALA A 77 0.66 1.18 -7.62
N ARG A 78 0.94 1.26 -8.93
CA ARG A 78 0.85 2.52 -9.69
C ARG A 78 -0.58 3.00 -9.87
N GLU A 79 -1.49 2.09 -10.20
CA GLU A 79 -2.93 2.39 -10.31
C GLU A 79 -3.50 2.86 -8.97
N GLU A 80 -3.15 2.16 -7.89
CA GLU A 80 -3.56 2.51 -6.54
C GLU A 80 -3.02 3.88 -6.12
N ALA A 81 -1.74 4.14 -6.39
CA ALA A 81 -1.14 5.45 -6.12
C ALA A 81 -1.79 6.58 -6.93
N ALA A 82 -2.17 6.32 -8.19
CA ALA A 82 -2.88 7.29 -9.01
C ALA A 82 -4.28 7.58 -8.46
N ARG A 83 -5.02 6.53 -8.09
CA ARG A 83 -6.35 6.65 -7.45
C ARG A 83 -6.28 7.43 -6.15
N LEU A 84 -5.32 7.12 -5.29
CA LEU A 84 -5.14 7.78 -4.00
C LEU A 84 -4.78 9.26 -4.18
N ARG A 85 -3.92 9.60 -5.14
CA ARG A 85 -3.61 11.00 -5.49
C ARG A 85 -4.84 11.76 -5.96
N ALA A 86 -5.66 11.16 -6.83
CA ALA A 86 -6.88 11.80 -7.33
C ALA A 86 -7.91 12.04 -6.21
N GLN A 87 -8.10 11.05 -5.33
CA GLN A 87 -8.96 11.18 -4.15
C GLN A 87 -8.44 12.26 -3.20
N ALA A 88 -7.15 12.23 -2.85
CA ALA A 88 -6.53 13.24 -2.00
C ALA A 88 -6.65 14.65 -2.58
N GLY A 89 -6.51 14.81 -3.90
CA GLY A 89 -6.73 16.08 -4.59
C GLY A 89 -8.16 16.60 -4.44
N THR A 90 -9.14 15.71 -4.64
CA THR A 90 -10.57 16.03 -4.48
C THR A 90 -10.91 16.41 -3.03
N ASP A 91 -10.40 15.66 -2.07
CA ASP A 91 -10.61 15.91 -0.64
C ASP A 91 -9.96 17.22 -0.19
N LEU A 92 -8.77 17.52 -0.71
CA LEU A 92 -8.08 18.79 -0.46
C LEU A 92 -8.87 19.97 -1.02
N GLU A 93 -9.34 19.88 -2.27
CA GLU A 93 -10.16 20.92 -2.89
C GLU A 93 -11.45 21.16 -2.08
N SER A 94 -12.14 20.10 -1.67
CA SER A 94 -13.33 20.20 -0.83
C SER A 94 -13.02 20.90 0.50
N SER A 95 -11.86 20.59 1.10
CA SER A 95 -11.44 21.14 2.38
C SER A 95 -11.04 22.60 2.27
N LEU A 96 -10.40 22.99 1.17
CA LEU A 96 -10.08 24.39 0.88
C LEU A 96 -11.36 25.20 0.65
N LYS A 97 -12.32 24.70 -0.14
CA LYS A 97 -13.62 25.36 -0.33
C LYS A 97 -14.38 25.59 0.98
N ARG A 98 -14.40 24.58 1.87
CA ARG A 98 -15.01 24.75 3.21
C ARG A 98 -14.29 25.80 4.05
N ARG A 99 -12.96 25.80 4.04
CA ARG A 99 -12.15 26.78 4.79
C ARG A 99 -12.34 28.20 4.25
N GLU A 100 -12.41 28.35 2.94
CA GLU A 100 -12.68 29.62 2.27
C GLU A 100 -14.06 30.15 2.66
N ALA A 101 -15.11 29.32 2.58
CA ALA A 101 -16.46 29.69 3.01
C ALA A 101 -16.49 30.11 4.49
N GLN A 102 -15.81 29.38 5.37
CA GLN A 102 -15.70 29.74 6.79
C GLN A 102 -14.94 31.06 7.02
N ALA A 103 -13.90 31.33 6.24
CA ALA A 103 -13.17 32.59 6.32
C ALA A 103 -14.03 33.76 5.85
N MET A 104 -14.75 33.59 4.73
CA MET A 104 -15.69 34.60 4.21
C MET A 104 -16.81 34.90 5.20
N GLU A 105 -17.39 33.88 5.83
CA GLU A 105 -18.41 34.05 6.87
C GLU A 105 -17.86 34.82 8.09
N ARG A 106 -16.63 34.50 8.53
CA ARG A 106 -15.98 35.24 9.62
C ARG A 106 -15.71 36.70 9.28
N ILE A 107 -15.31 36.98 8.03
CA ILE A 107 -15.11 38.35 7.55
C ILE A 107 -16.44 39.11 7.57
N ALA A 108 -17.52 38.53 7.03
CA ALA A 108 -18.84 39.15 7.03
C ALA A 108 -19.35 39.43 8.45
N GLN A 109 -19.15 38.51 9.38
CA GLN A 109 -19.49 38.70 10.80
C GLN A 109 -18.67 39.83 11.43
N ALA A 110 -17.37 39.89 11.16
CA ALA A 110 -16.50 40.94 11.66
C ALA A 110 -16.87 42.32 11.09
N GLU A 111 -17.22 42.40 9.81
CA GLU A 111 -17.71 43.63 9.17
C GLU A 111 -19.02 44.10 9.80
N ALA A 112 -20.00 43.21 10.01
CA ALA A 112 -21.25 43.54 10.65
C ALA A 112 -21.05 44.03 12.10
N ALA A 113 -20.13 43.39 12.84
CA ALA A 113 -19.75 43.82 14.19
C ALA A 113 -19.11 45.21 14.17
N ALA A 114 -18.16 45.47 13.27
CA ALA A 114 -17.49 46.76 13.13
C ALA A 114 -18.47 47.90 12.79
N VAL A 115 -19.42 47.65 11.87
CA VAL A 115 -20.47 48.63 11.53
C VAL A 115 -21.34 48.95 12.75
N THR A 116 -21.71 47.92 13.52
CA THR A 116 -22.50 48.09 14.75
C THR A 116 -21.73 48.90 15.79
N GLU A 117 -20.43 48.63 15.96
CA GLU A 117 -19.56 49.34 16.88
C GLU A 117 -19.40 50.81 16.52
N VAL A 118 -19.17 51.13 15.23
CA VAL A 118 -19.12 52.53 14.74
C VAL A 118 -20.44 53.25 14.99
N ARG A 119 -21.58 52.58 14.78
CA ARG A 119 -22.90 53.15 15.04
C ARG A 119 -23.09 53.47 16.52
N ASN A 120 -22.72 52.54 17.40
CA ASN A 120 -22.79 52.74 18.85
C ASN A 120 -21.90 53.90 19.30
N LEU A 121 -20.65 53.96 18.81
CA LEU A 121 -19.74 55.07 19.09
C LEU A 121 -20.34 56.42 18.64
N THR A 122 -20.98 56.45 17.47
CA THR A 122 -21.65 57.66 16.96
C THR A 122 -22.79 58.11 17.88
N VAL A 123 -23.60 57.17 18.38
CA VAL A 123 -24.67 57.44 19.34
C VAL A 123 -24.09 58.00 20.64
N ASP A 124 -23.04 57.40 21.16
CA ASP A 124 -22.38 57.85 22.40
C ASP A 124 -21.80 59.28 22.26
N VAL A 125 -21.17 59.57 21.11
CA VAL A 125 -20.68 60.92 20.80
C VAL A 125 -21.83 61.93 20.68
N ALA A 126 -22.94 61.57 20.02
CA ALA A 126 -24.10 62.44 19.89
C ALA A 126 -24.78 62.73 21.24
N ILE A 127 -24.92 61.71 22.10
CA ILE A 127 -25.44 61.88 23.47
C ILE A 127 -24.50 62.77 24.29
N GLY A 128 -23.18 62.54 24.19
CA GLY A 128 -22.16 63.34 24.88
C GLY A 128 -22.18 64.81 24.44
N ALA A 129 -22.31 65.08 23.14
CA ALA A 129 -22.44 66.42 22.59
C ALA A 129 -23.74 67.10 23.06
N SER A 130 -24.86 66.37 23.01
CA SER A 130 -26.17 66.85 23.48
C SER A 130 -26.12 67.22 24.97
N ARG A 131 -25.49 66.39 25.80
CA ARG A 131 -25.28 66.66 27.23
C ARG A 131 -24.46 67.94 27.44
N ARG A 132 -23.39 68.16 26.66
CA ARG A 132 -22.59 69.39 26.72
C ARG A 132 -23.41 70.62 26.36
N ILE A 133 -24.19 70.57 25.28
CA ILE A 133 -25.07 71.69 24.86
C ILE A 133 -26.10 72.01 25.94
N LEU A 134 -26.78 70.99 26.49
CA LEU A 134 -27.73 71.15 27.59
C LEU A 134 -27.07 71.79 28.83
N SER A 135 -25.86 71.34 29.19
CA SER A 135 -25.14 71.89 30.35
C SER A 135 -24.56 73.29 30.12
N GLY A 136 -24.22 73.65 28.88
CA GLY A 136 -23.62 74.94 28.53
C GLY A 136 -24.60 76.01 28.06
N GLY A 137 -25.88 75.67 27.88
CA GLY A 137 -26.83 76.53 27.16
C GLY A 137 -28.29 76.50 27.65
N LEU A 138 -28.61 75.92 28.81
CA LEU A 138 -29.93 76.13 29.43
C LEU A 138 -30.02 77.56 29.98
N GLN A 139 -30.51 78.49 29.15
CA GLN A 139 -30.94 79.80 29.63
C GLN A 139 -32.16 79.62 30.54
N ALA A 140 -32.23 80.34 31.66
CA ALA A 140 -33.32 80.23 32.65
C ALA A 140 -34.73 80.26 32.02
N VAL A 141 -34.92 81.07 30.96
CA VAL A 141 -36.17 81.18 30.20
C VAL A 141 -36.60 79.88 29.51
N GLN A 142 -35.65 79.05 29.06
CA GLN A 142 -35.93 77.75 28.44
C GLN A 142 -36.19 76.66 29.48
N ALA A 143 -35.56 76.75 30.65
CA ALA A 143 -35.86 75.87 31.78
C ALA A 143 -37.28 76.10 32.33
N ASP A 144 -37.68 77.36 32.49
CA ASP A 144 -39.04 77.71 32.94
C ASP A 144 -40.11 77.25 31.95
N ARG A 145 -39.89 77.43 30.63
CA ARG A 145 -40.80 76.91 29.59
C ARG A 145 -40.91 75.38 29.60
N LEU A 146 -39.81 74.66 29.84
CA LEU A 146 -39.80 73.20 29.94
C LEU A 146 -40.58 72.72 31.18
N ILE A 147 -40.46 73.42 32.30
CA ILE A 147 -41.25 73.15 33.51
C ILE A 147 -42.74 73.37 33.23
N GLU A 148 -43.09 74.48 32.60
CA GLU A 148 -44.48 74.83 32.29
C GLU A 148 -45.12 73.86 31.27
N GLN A 149 -44.36 73.41 30.28
CA GLN A 149 -44.77 72.33 29.37
C GLN A 149 -44.93 70.99 30.08
N SER A 150 -44.02 70.63 30.99
CA SER A 150 -44.12 69.38 31.77
C SER A 150 -45.36 69.40 32.69
N ILE A 151 -45.68 70.56 33.28
CA ILE A 151 -46.90 70.79 34.05
C ILE A 151 -48.15 70.67 33.17
N ALA A 152 -48.10 71.16 31.93
CA ALA A 152 -49.20 71.04 30.98
C ALA A 152 -49.39 69.63 30.38
N GLU A 153 -48.36 68.79 30.39
CA GLU A 153 -48.41 67.39 29.91
C GLU A 153 -48.84 66.38 30.98
N LEU A 154 -48.62 66.69 32.27
CA LEU A 154 -49.06 65.86 33.41
C LEU A 154 -50.54 65.40 33.33
N PRO A 155 -51.51 66.26 32.97
CA PRO A 155 -52.91 65.85 32.83
C PRO A 155 -53.18 64.89 31.67
N LYS A 156 -52.34 64.86 30.62
CA LYS A 156 -52.53 64.02 29.43
C LYS A 156 -52.09 62.56 29.63
N HIS A 157 -51.27 62.30 30.64
CA HIS A 157 -50.76 60.97 30.99
C HIS A 157 -51.41 60.41 32.28
N LEU A 158 -52.34 61.15 32.90
CA LEU A 158 -53.12 60.78 34.08
C LEU A 158 -54.56 60.35 33.69
N HIS A 159 -54.68 59.50 32.67
CA HIS A 159 -55.89 58.76 32.32
C HIS A 159 -55.60 57.26 32.30
#